data_AF-A0A961TSI5-F1
#
_entry.id   AF-A0A961TSI5-F1
#
_cell.length_a   1.000
_cell.length_b   1.000
_cell.length_c   1.000
_cell.angle_alpha   90.00
_cell.angle_beta   90.00
_cell.angle_gamma   90.00
#
_symmetry.space_group_name_H-M   'P 1'
#
loop_
_entity.id
_entity.type
_entity.pdbx_description
1 polymer ?
#
loop_
_entity_poly.entity_id
_entity_poly.type
_entity_poly.pdbx_seq_one_letter_code
_entity_poly.pdbx_strand_id
1 'polypeptide(L)'
;YFKLLAYKDEYEVARLYTNGEFEKRIRETFDGKLKLTFHLAPPVLNAETDSQGRPKKREFGPMTFRLFKLLAKMKGLRGTAFDPFGRSAERKMERRLITDYEAMIGEILGALSKDNHRFAVALAALPDQIRGYGPVKEAAIAKAEKSKQDLLGQFRSPTSRSANARAKTAEPAQ
;
A
#
# COMPACT_ATOMS: atom_id res chain seq x y z
N TYR A 1 0.17 -10.86 -2.16
CA TYR A 1 1.59 -10.41 -2.10
C TYR A 1 1.88 -9.21 -3.02
N PHE A 2 1.70 -9.31 -4.36
CA PHE A 2 1.99 -8.19 -5.30
C PHE A 2 1.39 -6.83 -4.90
N LYS A 3 0.18 -6.80 -4.32
CA LYS A 3 -0.47 -5.55 -3.89
C LYS A 3 0.28 -4.81 -2.77
N LEU A 4 1.04 -5.51 -1.93
CA LEU A 4 1.90 -4.87 -0.92
C LEU A 4 3.16 -4.28 -1.53
N LEU A 5 3.65 -4.91 -2.61
CA LEU A 5 4.84 -4.46 -3.33
C LEU A 5 4.54 -3.28 -4.27
N ALA A 6 3.30 -3.14 -4.71
CA ALA A 6 2.84 -2.10 -5.64
C ALA A 6 2.57 -0.75 -4.95
N TYR A 7 3.56 -0.22 -4.23
CA TYR A 7 3.49 1.14 -3.72
C TYR A 7 3.88 2.16 -4.78
N LYS A 8 3.42 3.40 -4.60
CA LYS A 8 3.79 4.51 -5.49
C LYS A 8 5.26 4.80 -5.28
N ASP A 9 6.11 4.59 -6.28
CA ASP A 9 7.55 4.89 -6.21
C ASP A 9 7.83 6.23 -6.89
N GLU A 10 8.24 7.25 -6.13
CA GLU A 10 8.45 8.59 -6.65
C GLU A 10 9.56 8.65 -7.69
N TYR A 11 10.56 7.77 -7.59
CA TYR A 11 11.63 7.69 -8.58
C TYR A 11 11.11 7.08 -9.90
N GLU A 12 10.23 6.08 -9.83
CA GLU A 12 9.57 5.56 -11.05
C GLU A 12 8.60 6.58 -11.66
N VAL A 13 7.87 7.34 -10.85
CA VAL A 13 7.05 8.45 -11.34
C VAL A 13 7.94 9.45 -12.08
N ALA A 14 9.04 9.89 -11.47
CA ALA A 14 9.98 10.81 -12.09
C ALA A 14 10.53 10.25 -13.42
N ARG A 15 10.88 8.96 -13.47
CA ARG A 15 11.33 8.28 -14.69
C ARG A 15 10.25 8.26 -15.77
N LEU A 16 9.00 7.94 -15.44
CA LEU A 16 7.89 7.92 -16.39
C LEU A 16 7.62 9.30 -17.02
N TYR A 17 7.78 10.37 -16.24
CA TYR A 17 7.66 11.73 -16.77
C TYR A 17 8.86 12.15 -17.63
N THR A 18 10.03 11.55 -17.42
CA THR A 18 11.29 12.03 -18.01
C THR A 18 11.94 11.08 -19.01
N ASN A 19 11.29 9.95 -19.30
CA ASN A 19 11.72 8.94 -20.28
C ASN A 19 11.61 9.41 -21.76
N GLY A 20 11.14 10.62 -22.01
CA GLY A 20 10.97 11.19 -23.35
C GLY A 20 9.61 10.92 -23.98
N GLU A 21 8.94 9.81 -23.65
CA GLU A 21 7.60 9.46 -24.15
C GLU A 21 6.56 10.51 -23.76
N PHE A 22 6.60 10.99 -22.52
CA PHE A 22 5.71 12.05 -22.05
C PHE A 22 5.91 13.36 -22.83
N GLU A 23 7.16 13.72 -23.08
CA GLU A 23 7.51 14.94 -23.81
C GLU A 23 7.11 14.85 -25.28
N LYS A 24 7.31 13.68 -25.90
CA LYS A 24 6.89 13.38 -27.27
C LYS A 24 5.38 13.51 -27.43
N ARG A 25 4.60 12.86 -26.54
CA ARG A 25 3.13 12.95 -26.56
C ARG A 25 2.63 14.38 -26.42
N ILE A 26 3.25 15.19 -25.56
CA ILE A 26 2.85 16.58 -25.39
C ILE A 26 3.13 17.40 -26.65
N ARG A 27 4.26 17.20 -27.32
CA ARG A 27 4.56 17.89 -28.59
C ARG A 27 3.66 17.43 -29.74
N GLU A 28 3.23 16.17 -29.73
CA GLU A 28 2.31 15.62 -30.74
C GLU A 28 0.87 16.11 -30.54
N THR A 29 0.47 16.37 -29.28
CA THR A 29 -0.92 16.74 -28.95
C THR A 29 -1.15 18.26 -28.98
N PHE A 30 -0.12 19.06 -28.72
CA PHE A 30 -0.25 20.51 -28.58
C PHE A 30 0.78 21.26 -29.43
N ASP A 31 0.30 22.23 -30.21
CA ASP A 31 1.14 23.14 -30.98
C ASP A 31 1.58 24.37 -30.17
N GLY A 32 2.79 24.88 -30.42
CA GLY A 32 3.28 26.14 -29.88
C GLY A 32 4.27 26.05 -28.69
N LYS A 33 4.53 27.18 -28.03
CA LYS A 33 5.43 27.26 -26.86
C LYS A 33 4.73 26.76 -25.60
N LEU A 34 4.92 25.49 -25.27
CA LEU A 34 4.27 24.84 -24.13
C LEU A 34 5.00 25.13 -22.81
N LYS A 35 4.24 25.47 -21.77
CA LYS A 35 4.74 25.62 -20.40
C LYS A 35 4.12 24.54 -19.51
N LEU A 36 4.95 23.65 -19.00
CA LEU A 36 4.51 22.59 -18.09
C LEU A 36 4.40 23.11 -16.66
N THR A 37 3.23 22.90 -16.06
CA THR A 37 2.96 23.13 -14.64
C THR A 37 2.48 21.83 -14.02
N PHE A 38 3.02 21.48 -12.85
CA PHE A 38 2.71 20.25 -12.14
C PHE A 38 1.98 20.56 -10.83
N HIS A 39 0.84 19.92 -10.59
CA HIS A 39 0.14 19.98 -9.31
C HIS A 39 0.61 18.84 -8.41
N LEU A 40 1.54 19.14 -7.51
CA LEU A 40 2.11 18.15 -6.61
C LEU A 40 1.73 18.46 -5.17
N ALA A 41 1.72 17.41 -4.35
CA ALA A 41 1.57 17.50 -2.91
C ALA A 41 2.85 16.90 -2.28
N PRO A 42 3.97 17.65 -2.22
CA PRO A 42 5.23 17.10 -1.77
C PRO A 42 5.16 16.83 -0.26
N PRO A 43 5.48 15.61 0.21
CA PRO A 43 5.39 15.26 1.62
C PRO A 43 6.33 16.09 2.53
N VAL A 44 7.40 16.67 1.96
CA VAL A 44 8.37 17.49 2.70
C VAL A 44 7.93 18.97 2.83
N LEU A 45 7.02 19.44 1.97
CA LEU A 45 6.60 20.84 1.90
C LEU A 45 5.13 21.07 2.31
N ASN A 46 4.40 19.98 2.57
CA ASN A 46 2.98 20.04 2.91
C ASN A 46 2.79 20.01 4.42
N ALA A 47 2.86 21.19 5.05
CA ALA A 47 2.38 21.41 6.41
C ALA A 47 0.88 21.78 6.46
N GLU A 48 0.29 22.15 5.31
CA GLU A 48 -1.13 22.54 5.22
C GLU A 48 -2.00 21.39 4.68
N THR A 49 -3.08 21.12 5.41
CA THR A 49 -4.16 20.23 4.99
C THR A 49 -5.34 21.04 4.44
N ASP A 50 -6.09 20.47 3.50
CA ASP A 50 -7.36 21.02 3.05
C ASP A 50 -8.47 20.83 4.11
N SER A 51 -9.67 21.33 3.82
CA SER A 51 -10.84 21.22 4.70
C SER A 51 -11.27 19.77 4.97
N GLN A 52 -10.74 18.79 4.24
CA GLN A 52 -10.97 17.36 4.41
C GLN A 52 -9.76 16.64 5.03
N GLY A 53 -8.76 17.37 5.53
CA GLY A 53 -7.57 16.81 6.16
C GLY A 53 -6.54 16.24 5.18
N ARG A 54 -6.65 16.52 3.88
CA ARG A 54 -5.75 15.96 2.85
C ARG A 54 -4.61 16.94 2.54
N PRO A 55 -3.42 16.46 2.14
CA PRO A 55 -2.31 17.33 1.77
C PRO A 55 -2.70 18.27 0.62
N LYS A 56 -2.57 19.58 0.84
CA LYS A 56 -2.93 20.60 -0.15
C LYS A 56 -2.04 20.49 -1.39
N LYS A 57 -2.65 20.47 -2.58
CA LYS A 57 -1.92 20.47 -3.85
C LYS A 57 -1.36 21.87 -4.11
N ARG A 58 -0.11 21.96 -4.55
CA ARG A 58 0.56 23.20 -4.92
C ARG A 58 1.02 23.12 -6.37
N GLU A 59 1.01 24.27 -7.04
CA GLU A 59 1.49 24.39 -8.42
C GLU A 59 3.00 24.56 -8.42
N PHE A 60 3.68 23.74 -9.22
CA PHE A 60 5.11 23.87 -9.45
C PHE A 60 5.36 24.08 -10.94
N GLY A 61 6.11 25.13 -11.27
CA GLY A 61 6.39 25.51 -12.65
C GLY A 61 7.36 24.56 -13.38
N PRO A 62 7.86 24.97 -14.57
CA PRO A 62 8.66 24.12 -15.47
C PRO A 62 9.96 23.56 -14.87
N MET A 63 10.52 24.23 -13.86
CA MET A 63 11.74 23.77 -13.16
C MET A 63 11.55 22.40 -12.49
N THR A 64 10.33 22.02 -12.16
CA THR A 64 9.98 20.69 -11.62
C THR A 64 10.35 19.56 -12.56
N PHE A 65 10.27 19.79 -13.88
CA PHE A 65 10.67 18.78 -14.86
C PHE A 65 12.17 18.49 -14.79
N ARG A 66 13.00 19.53 -14.53
CA ARG A 66 14.43 19.36 -14.31
C ARG A 66 14.71 18.61 -13.00
N LEU A 67 13.93 18.89 -11.96
CA LEU A 67 13.99 18.14 -10.70
C LEU A 67 13.63 16.66 -10.90
N PHE A 68 12.58 16.34 -11.65
CA PHE A 68 12.25 14.95 -11.99
C PHE A 68 13.36 14.27 -12.79
N LYS A 69 14.03 14.98 -13.73
CA LYS A 69 15.16 14.41 -14.47
C LYS A 69 16.32 14.06 -13.54
N LEU A 70 16.57 14.88 -12.52
CA LEU A 70 17.59 14.60 -11.50
C LEU A 70 17.16 13.42 -10.61
N LEU A 71 15.93 13.44 -10.10
CA LEU A 71 15.38 12.38 -9.25
C LEU A 71 15.40 11.02 -9.97
N ALA A 72 15.04 10.96 -11.26
CA ALA A 72 15.09 9.72 -12.03
C ALA A 72 16.50 9.10 -12.09
N LYS A 73 17.56 9.92 -12.07
CA LYS A 73 18.96 9.45 -12.01
C LYS A 73 19.38 9.03 -10.60
N MET A 74 18.75 9.58 -9.57
CA MET A 74 19.00 9.28 -8.16
C MET A 74 18.26 8.03 -7.66
N LYS A 75 17.74 7.16 -8.56
CA LYS A 75 17.05 5.92 -8.18
C LYS A 75 17.86 5.01 -7.24
N GLY A 76 19.19 5.10 -7.27
CA GLY A 76 20.08 4.33 -6.39
C GLY A 76 19.99 4.74 -4.92
N LEU A 77 19.40 5.90 -4.61
CA LEU A 77 19.13 6.31 -3.23
C LEU A 77 17.91 5.59 -2.64
N ARG A 78 17.08 4.94 -3.46
CA ARG A 78 15.89 4.20 -3.01
C ARG A 78 16.28 3.21 -1.92
N GLY A 79 15.62 3.31 -0.78
CA GLY A 79 15.88 2.40 0.35
C GLY A 79 17.16 2.69 1.15
N THR A 80 17.98 3.66 0.74
CA THR A 80 19.19 4.07 1.48
C THR A 80 18.86 5.04 2.61
N ALA A 81 19.84 5.28 3.50
CA ALA A 81 19.70 6.28 4.55
C ALA A 81 19.46 7.70 3.99
N PHE A 82 19.89 7.99 2.77
CA PHE A 82 19.75 9.30 2.12
C PHE A 82 18.46 9.43 1.29
N ASP A 83 17.52 8.48 1.39
CA ASP A 83 16.25 8.54 0.69
C ASP A 83 15.28 9.55 1.37
N PRO A 84 15.01 10.72 0.76
CA PRO A 84 14.10 11.71 1.36
C PRO A 84 12.65 11.21 1.41
N PHE A 85 12.28 10.26 0.54
CA PHE A 85 10.94 9.67 0.52
C PHE A 85 10.85 8.44 1.43
N GLY A 86 11.97 7.78 1.70
CA GLY A 86 12.04 6.50 2.43
C GLY A 86 11.78 6.58 3.94
N ARG A 87 11.76 7.79 4.53
CA ARG A 87 11.62 7.99 5.99
C ARG A 87 10.22 8.37 6.46
N SER A 88 9.26 8.57 5.54
CA SER A 88 7.90 8.93 5.91
C SER A 88 7.21 7.82 6.72
N ALA A 89 6.22 8.19 7.54
CA ALA A 89 5.43 7.22 8.30
C ALA A 89 4.74 6.20 7.37
N GLU A 90 4.25 6.66 6.21
CA GLU A 90 3.66 5.81 5.17
C GLU A 90 4.66 4.76 4.67
N ARG A 91 5.91 5.15 4.34
CA ARG A 91 6.93 4.19 3.90
C ARG A 91 7.31 3.17 4.95
N LYS A 92 7.45 3.59 6.21
CA LYS A 92 7.72 2.68 7.31
C LYS A 92 6.59 1.66 7.47
N MET A 93 5.33 2.12 7.37
CA MET A 93 4.16 1.26 7.42
C MET A 93 4.13 0.26 6.26
N GLU A 94 4.38 0.70 5.02
CA GLU A 94 4.39 -0.18 3.84
C GLU A 94 5.45 -1.29 3.94
N ARG A 95 6.68 -0.94 4.38
CA ARG A 95 7.74 -1.92 4.60
C ARG A 95 7.37 -2.91 5.71
N ARG A 96 6.82 -2.41 6.81
CA ARG A 96 6.34 -3.25 7.90
C ARG A 96 5.27 -4.23 7.44
N LEU A 97 4.31 -3.80 6.62
CA LEU A 97 3.25 -4.67 6.09
C LEU A 97 3.81 -5.83 5.26
N ILE A 98 4.89 -5.61 4.51
CA ILE A 98 5.56 -6.68 3.75
C ILE A 98 6.17 -7.70 4.72
N THR A 99 6.96 -7.25 5.68
CA THR A 99 7.61 -8.12 6.68
C THR A 99 6.58 -8.87 7.53
N ASP A 100 5.54 -8.18 8.00
CA ASP A 100 4.47 -8.77 8.81
C ASP A 100 3.69 -9.82 8.00
N TYR A 101 3.51 -9.62 6.69
CA TYR A 101 2.90 -10.61 5.81
C TYR A 101 3.80 -11.82 5.59
N GLU A 102 5.10 -11.63 5.35
CA GLU A 102 6.06 -12.73 5.18
C GLU A 102 6.15 -13.59 6.44
N ALA A 103 6.23 -12.96 7.61
CA ALA A 103 6.20 -13.66 8.89
C ALA A 103 4.90 -14.46 9.10
N MET A 104 3.75 -13.86 8.78
CA MET A 104 2.45 -14.52 8.86
C MET A 104 2.35 -15.73 7.93
N ILE A 105 2.84 -15.62 6.69
CA ILE A 105 2.88 -16.75 5.76
C ILE A 105 3.80 -17.85 6.27
N GLY A 106 4.95 -17.50 6.86
CA GLY A 106 5.82 -18.45 7.53
C GLY A 106 5.12 -19.21 8.66
N GLU A 107 4.37 -18.51 9.52
CA GLU A 107 3.55 -19.12 10.57
C GLU A 107 2.49 -20.06 9.99
N ILE A 108 1.77 -19.61 8.95
CA ILE A 108 0.74 -20.41 8.29
C ILE A 108 1.31 -21.71 7.74
N LEU A 109 2.45 -21.65 7.04
CA LEU A 109 3.10 -22.83 6.46
C LEU A 109 3.57 -23.82 7.53
N GLY A 110 3.98 -23.34 8.71
CA GLY A 110 4.42 -24.20 9.82
C GLY A 110 3.30 -24.91 10.58
N ALA A 111 2.06 -24.38 10.54
CA ALA A 111 0.94 -24.90 11.32
C ALA A 111 -0.28 -25.29 10.47
N LEU A 112 -0.14 -25.37 9.15
CA LEU A 112 -1.24 -25.67 8.24
C LEU A 112 -1.78 -27.09 8.47
N SER A 113 -3.10 -27.20 8.60
CA SER A 113 -3.84 -28.44 8.73
C SER A 113 -5.14 -28.38 7.94
N LYS A 114 -5.82 -29.52 7.79
CA LYS A 114 -7.12 -29.57 7.12
C LYS A 114 -8.18 -28.72 7.84
N ASP A 115 -8.10 -28.62 9.16
CA ASP A 115 -9.10 -27.93 9.99
C ASP A 115 -8.95 -26.40 9.97
N ASN A 116 -7.73 -25.90 9.70
CA ASN A 116 -7.44 -24.47 9.67
C ASN A 116 -7.18 -23.92 8.25
N HIS A 117 -7.19 -24.77 7.22
CA HIS A 117 -6.91 -24.39 5.83
C HIS A 117 -7.74 -23.19 5.34
N ARG A 118 -9.03 -23.15 5.65
CA ARG A 118 -9.90 -22.01 5.27
C ARG A 118 -9.43 -20.67 5.85
N PHE A 119 -8.87 -20.68 7.06
CA PHE A 119 -8.37 -19.48 7.72
C PHE A 119 -7.01 -19.08 7.14
N ALA A 120 -6.16 -20.05 6.81
CA ALA A 120 -4.91 -19.80 6.09
C ALA A 120 -5.16 -19.10 4.74
N VAL A 121 -6.13 -19.58 3.94
CA VAL A 121 -6.49 -18.96 2.66
C VAL A 121 -7.01 -17.54 2.88
N ALA A 122 -7.89 -17.33 3.87
CA ALA A 122 -8.42 -16.01 4.19
C ALA A 122 -7.32 -15.03 4.63
N LEU A 123 -6.36 -15.47 5.45
CA LEU A 123 -5.19 -14.68 5.87
C LEU A 123 -4.31 -14.31 4.67
N ALA A 124 -4.03 -15.27 3.78
CA ALA A 124 -3.23 -15.03 2.57
C ALA A 124 -3.91 -14.05 1.59
N ALA A 125 -5.23 -13.95 1.61
CA ALA A 125 -6.01 -13.04 0.76
C ALA A 125 -6.15 -11.61 1.32
N LEU A 126 -5.78 -11.35 2.58
CA LEU A 126 -5.89 -10.01 3.19
C LEU A 126 -5.22 -8.88 2.41
N PRO A 127 -4.02 -9.06 1.79
CA PRO A 127 -3.39 -8.03 0.99
C PRO A 127 -4.26 -7.49 -0.15
N ASP A 128 -5.18 -8.29 -0.69
CA ASP A 128 -6.02 -7.88 -1.81
C ASP A 128 -7.09 -6.87 -1.41
N GLN A 129 -7.35 -6.74 -0.10
CA GLN A 129 -8.27 -5.76 0.48
C GLN A 129 -7.60 -4.40 0.72
N ILE A 130 -6.27 -4.36 0.79
CA ILE A 130 -5.51 -3.12 1.00
C ILE A 130 -5.29 -2.43 -0.35
N ARG A 131 -6.17 -1.49 -0.68
CA ARG A 131 -6.17 -0.75 -1.96
C ARG A 131 -6.25 0.76 -1.73
N GLY A 132 -5.92 1.52 -2.78
CA GLY A 132 -5.99 2.98 -2.78
C GLY A 132 -4.70 3.65 -2.34
N TYR A 133 -4.76 4.96 -2.08
CA TYR A 133 -3.63 5.80 -1.72
C TYR A 133 -3.98 6.71 -0.53
N GLY A 134 -2.97 7.08 0.28
CA GLY A 134 -3.13 7.98 1.42
C GLY A 134 -4.22 7.51 2.40
N PRO A 135 -5.19 8.37 2.76
CA PRO A 135 -6.15 8.08 3.84
C PRO A 135 -7.06 6.88 3.55
N VAL A 136 -7.37 6.61 2.27
CA VAL A 136 -8.16 5.43 1.88
C VAL A 136 -7.38 4.15 2.18
N LYS A 137 -6.07 4.16 1.92
CA LYS A 137 -5.19 3.01 2.18
C LYS A 137 -5.01 2.81 3.69
N GLU A 138 -4.82 3.88 4.45
CA GLU A 138 -4.72 3.83 5.91
C GLU A 138 -5.96 3.18 6.56
N ALA A 139 -7.16 3.59 6.14
CA ALA A 139 -8.41 2.99 6.62
C ALA A 139 -8.52 1.52 6.22
N ALA A 140 -8.12 1.16 4.99
CA ALA A 140 -8.11 -0.23 4.53
C ALA A 140 -7.12 -1.10 5.33
N ILE A 141 -5.93 -0.57 5.66
CA ILE A 141 -4.94 -1.24 6.50
C ILE A 141 -5.52 -1.49 7.90
N ALA A 142 -6.12 -0.49 8.52
CA ALA A 142 -6.71 -0.63 9.86
C ALA A 142 -7.79 -1.73 9.89
N LYS A 143 -8.65 -1.78 8.86
CA LYS A 143 -9.66 -2.84 8.71
C LYS A 143 -9.03 -4.23 8.49
N ALA A 144 -7.98 -4.31 7.67
CA ALA A 144 -7.27 -5.55 7.39
C ALA A 144 -6.57 -6.10 8.65
N GLU A 145 -5.95 -5.23 9.46
CA GLU A 145 -5.31 -5.63 10.73
C GLU A 145 -6.31 -6.20 11.73
N LYS A 146 -7.51 -5.61 11.84
CA LYS A 146 -8.57 -6.18 12.68
C LYS A 146 -8.98 -7.58 12.19
N SER A 147 -9.19 -7.72 10.88
CA SER A 147 -9.56 -9.01 10.27
C SER A 147 -8.46 -10.05 10.44
N LYS A 148 -7.19 -9.64 10.36
CA LYS A 148 -6.01 -10.49 10.57
C LYS A 148 -6.00 -11.07 11.98
N GLN A 149 -6.24 -10.26 13.01
CA GLN A 149 -6.26 -10.73 14.40
C GLN A 149 -7.36 -11.78 14.61
N ASP A 150 -8.57 -11.52 14.12
CA ASP A 150 -9.70 -12.45 14.22
C ASP A 150 -9.44 -13.79 13.49
N LEU A 151 -8.81 -13.72 12.31
CA LEU A 151 -8.47 -14.90 11.51
C LEU A 151 -7.30 -15.69 12.11
N LEU A 152 -6.28 -15.03 12.66
CA LEU A 152 -5.17 -15.70 13.34
C LEU A 152 -5.64 -16.44 14.59
N GLY A 153 -6.56 -15.85 15.36
CA GLY A 153 -7.18 -16.54 16.49
C GLY A 153 -7.89 -17.84 16.08
N GLN A 154 -8.62 -17.79 14.96
CA GLN A 154 -9.31 -18.96 14.41
C GLN A 154 -8.35 -19.98 13.77
N PHE A 155 -7.26 -19.52 13.17
CA PHE A 155 -6.23 -20.37 12.59
C PHE A 155 -5.48 -21.18 13.65
N ARG A 156 -5.14 -20.53 14.77
CA ARG A 156 -4.45 -21.15 15.92
C ARG A 156 -5.35 -22.06 16.75
N SER A 157 -6.64 -21.77 16.80
CA SER A 157 -7.64 -22.53 17.59
C SER A 157 -8.84 -22.98 16.74
N PRO A 158 -8.64 -23.86 15.74
CA PRO A 158 -9.71 -24.24 14.79
C PRO A 158 -10.87 -24.99 15.46
N THR A 159 -10.62 -25.63 16.61
CA THR A 159 -11.56 -26.53 17.30
C THR A 159 -12.59 -25.81 18.19
N SER A 160 -12.37 -24.53 18.54
CA SER A 160 -13.19 -23.81 19.53
C SER A 160 -14.65 -23.56 19.09
N ARG A 161 -14.93 -23.50 17.78
CA ARG A 161 -16.30 -23.20 17.27
C ARG A 161 -17.07 -24.39 16.68
N SER A 162 -16.38 -25.46 16.27
CA SER A 162 -17.07 -26.67 15.74
C SER A 162 -17.85 -27.40 16.85
N ALA A 163 -17.34 -27.38 18.08
CA ALA A 163 -18.04 -27.92 19.25
C ALA A 163 -19.35 -27.16 19.57
N ASN A 164 -19.38 -25.85 19.36
CA ASN A 164 -20.54 -25.00 19.70
C ASN A 164 -21.67 -25.07 18.64
N ALA A 165 -21.39 -25.57 17.44
CA ALA A 165 -22.41 -25.82 16.42
C ALA A 165 -23.10 -27.18 16.62
N ARG A 166 -22.38 -28.21 17.10
CA ARG A 166 -22.97 -29.51 17.44
C ARG A 166 -23.81 -29.47 18.71
N ALA A 167 -23.45 -28.65 19.70
CA ALA A 167 -24.20 -28.52 20.96
C ALA A 167 -25.59 -27.88 20.80
N LYS A 168 -25.86 -27.13 19.72
CA LYS A 168 -27.18 -26.52 19.46
C LYS A 168 -28.17 -27.41 18.70
N THR A 169 -27.76 -28.62 18.28
CA THR A 169 -28.63 -29.56 17.54
C THR A 169 -29.10 -30.73 18.41
N ALA A 170 -28.68 -30.76 19.68
CA ALA A 170 -29.07 -31.79 20.63
C ALA A 170 -29.93 -31.17 21.74
N GLU A 171 -31.18 -30.85 21.43
CA GLU A 171 -32.24 -30.69 22.43
C GLU A 171 -33.30 -31.78 22.16
N PRO A 172 -33.74 -32.52 23.20
CA PRO A 172 -34.46 -33.77 23.02
C PRO A 172 -35.95 -33.53 22.71
N ALA A 173 -36.49 -34.40 21.87
CA ALA A 173 -37.92 -34.55 21.67
C ALA A 173 -38.61 -34.88 23.01
N GLN A 174 -39.64 -34.12 23.34
CA GLN A 174 -40.76 -34.52 24.19
C GLN A 174 -42.03 -34.35 23.38
#